data_AF-A0A925VRS0-F1
#
_entry.id   AF-A0A925VRS0-F1
#
_cell.length_a   1.000
_cell.length_b   1.000
_cell.length_c   1.000
_cell.angle_alpha   90.00
_cell.angle_beta   90.00
_cell.angle_gamma   90.00
#
_symmetry.space_group_name_H-M   'P 1'
#
loop_
_entity.id
_entity.type
_entity.pdbx_description
1 polymer ?
#
loop_
_entity_poly.entity_id
_entity_poly.type
_entity_poly.pdbx_seq_one_letter_code
_entity_poly.pdbx_strand_id
1 'polypeptide(L)'
;MNNEDFFHTYSNYVNVYPATGKKTFGYITLTFGSPEGGIQGGANEAGVFFDINALPPQTYKLRTGKKPFPHGSMLVYLLQRCESVPQFLALWEAYYMPDMGDVQIHVADKQGNLAVIAPDTIVRATKRLTSTNFNVCESSPGKANCWRYPIAEKVLAAGEVSQENL
;
A
#
# COMPACT_ATOMS: atom_id res chain seq x y z
N MET A 1 9.39 -4.86 -4.81
CA MET A 1 10.31 -4.89 -3.66
C MET A 1 9.76 -3.94 -2.62
N ASN A 2 9.52 -4.40 -1.40
CA ASN A 2 9.15 -3.55 -0.26
C ASN A 2 10.27 -3.61 0.78
N ASN A 3 10.36 -2.60 1.65
CA ASN A 3 11.34 -2.54 2.72
C ASN A 3 10.73 -1.88 3.95
N GLU A 4 10.78 -2.58 5.08
CA GLU A 4 10.30 -2.09 6.37
C GLU A 4 11.48 -1.55 7.18
N ASP A 5 11.53 -0.23 7.32
CA ASP A 5 12.60 0.49 8.02
C ASP A 5 12.10 0.99 9.38
N PHE A 6 12.46 0.28 10.46
CA PHE A 6 12.15 0.68 11.83
C PHE A 6 13.28 0.32 12.81
N PHE A 7 13.03 0.38 14.12
CA PHE A 7 14.00 -0.11 15.11
C PHE A 7 14.36 -1.57 14.84
N HIS A 8 15.65 -1.90 14.99
CA HIS A 8 16.17 -3.26 14.81
C HIS A 8 15.66 -4.19 15.91
N THR A 9 14.44 -4.71 15.73
CA THR A 9 13.83 -5.74 16.57
C THR A 9 13.34 -6.90 15.70
N TYR A 10 13.10 -8.06 16.33
CA TYR A 10 12.63 -9.26 15.65
C TYR A 10 11.11 -9.46 15.79
N SER A 11 10.35 -8.37 15.95
CA SER A 11 8.93 -8.41 16.26
C SER A 11 8.04 -8.33 15.00
N ASN A 12 8.50 -8.87 13.88
CA ASN A 12 7.71 -8.94 12.64
C ASN A 12 6.94 -10.25 12.58
N TYR A 13 5.68 -10.18 12.16
CA TYR A 13 4.81 -11.34 12.05
C TYR A 13 4.23 -11.43 10.64
N VAL A 14 4.15 -12.67 10.15
CA VAL A 14 3.41 -13.03 8.95
C VAL A 14 2.21 -13.83 9.40
N ASN A 15 1.01 -13.28 9.21
CA ASN A 15 -0.22 -13.93 9.61
C ASN A 15 -0.91 -14.50 8.38
N VAL A 16 -1.34 -15.75 8.44
CA VAL A 16 -1.96 -16.47 7.31
C VAL A 16 -3.43 -16.70 7.61
N TYR A 17 -4.29 -16.25 6.72
CA TYR A 17 -5.74 -16.38 6.84
C TYR A 17 -6.28 -17.19 5.66
N PRO A 18 -6.77 -18.42 5.88
CA PRO A 18 -7.45 -19.19 4.85
C PRO A 18 -8.73 -18.50 4.38
N ALA A 19 -9.13 -18.76 3.13
CA ALA A 19 -10.45 -18.39 2.64
C ALA A 19 -11.54 -19.01 3.52
N THR A 20 -12.51 -18.19 3.94
CA THR A 20 -13.61 -18.60 4.83
C THR A 20 -14.90 -18.95 4.09
N GLY A 21 -14.94 -18.75 2.77
CA GLY A 21 -16.08 -19.12 1.93
C GLY A 21 -15.81 -18.85 0.44
N LYS A 22 -16.78 -19.22 -0.41
CA LYS A 22 -16.64 -19.13 -1.88
C LYS A 22 -16.47 -17.71 -2.44
N LYS A 23 -16.62 -16.67 -1.61
CA LYS A 23 -16.56 -15.26 -2.01
C LYS A 23 -15.45 -14.50 -1.26
N THR A 24 -14.56 -15.22 -0.57
CA THR A 24 -13.42 -14.62 0.12
C THR A 24 -12.14 -15.29 -0.32
N PHE A 25 -11.09 -14.50 -0.42
CA PHE A 25 -9.75 -14.97 -0.69
C PHE A 25 -9.03 -15.36 0.59
N GLY A 26 -8.14 -16.33 0.50
CA GLY A 26 -7.04 -16.50 1.43
C GLY A 26 -6.03 -15.36 1.27
N TYR A 27 -5.46 -14.91 2.38
CA TYR A 27 -4.52 -13.79 2.38
C TYR A 27 -3.50 -13.87 3.50
N ILE A 28 -2.44 -13.08 3.34
CA ILE A 28 -1.43 -12.85 4.37
C ILE A 28 -1.44 -11.39 4.80
N THR A 29 -1.10 -11.14 6.06
CA THR A 29 -0.78 -9.79 6.56
C THR A 29 0.61 -9.76 7.15
N LEU A 30 1.25 -8.60 7.06
CA LEU A 30 2.49 -8.26 7.74
C LEU A 30 2.14 -7.33 8.89
N THR A 31 2.57 -7.66 10.10
CA THR A 31 2.35 -6.85 11.31
C THR A 31 3.64 -6.74 12.13
N PHE A 32 3.70 -5.71 12.98
CA PHE A 32 4.82 -5.48 13.90
C PHE A 32 4.34 -5.48 15.36
N GLY A 33 5.18 -5.96 16.27
CA GLY A 33 4.94 -6.00 17.72
C GLY A 33 4.12 -7.20 18.17
N SER A 34 3.02 -7.51 17.47
CA SER A 34 2.23 -8.74 17.67
C SER A 34 1.49 -9.16 16.39
N PRO A 35 0.97 -10.41 16.33
CA PRO A 35 0.07 -10.86 15.26
C PRO A 35 -1.19 -9.98 15.09
N GLU A 36 -1.69 -9.39 16.18
CA GLU A 36 -2.86 -8.50 16.22
C GLU A 36 -2.52 -7.02 16.00
N GLY A 37 -1.24 -6.71 15.74
CA GLY A 37 -0.77 -5.35 15.46
C GLY A 37 -1.41 -4.75 14.21
N GLY A 38 -1.20 -3.44 14.02
CA GLY A 38 -1.63 -2.75 12.80
C GLY A 38 -1.02 -3.40 11.56
N ILE A 39 -1.85 -3.64 10.54
CA ILE A 39 -1.40 -4.25 9.28
C ILE A 39 -0.55 -3.22 8.52
N GLN A 40 0.69 -3.58 8.23
CA GLN A 40 1.65 -2.74 7.50
C GLN A 40 1.68 -3.09 6.00
N GLY A 41 1.39 -4.34 5.67
CA GLY A 41 1.27 -4.81 4.29
C GLY A 41 0.54 -6.14 4.21
N GLY A 42 0.32 -6.62 3.00
CA GLY A 42 -0.34 -7.90 2.79
C GLY A 42 -0.52 -8.26 1.34
N ALA A 43 -0.88 -9.53 1.11
CA ALA A 43 -1.20 -10.04 -0.20
C ALA A 43 -2.35 -11.04 -0.12
N ASN A 44 -3.14 -11.16 -1.19
CA ASN A 44 -4.16 -12.21 -1.30
C ASN A 44 -3.89 -13.18 -2.45
N GLU A 45 -4.57 -14.33 -2.44
CA GLU A 45 -4.41 -15.37 -3.47
C GLU A 45 -4.90 -14.95 -4.86
N ALA A 46 -5.70 -13.87 -4.95
CA ALA A 46 -6.08 -13.28 -6.23
C ALA A 46 -4.92 -12.53 -6.91
N GLY A 47 -3.85 -12.24 -6.18
CA GLY A 47 -2.64 -11.57 -6.67
C GLY A 47 -2.64 -10.06 -6.45
N VAL A 48 -3.39 -9.57 -5.45
CA VAL A 48 -3.33 -8.17 -5.00
C VAL A 48 -2.35 -8.07 -3.84
N PHE A 49 -1.51 -7.03 -3.85
CA PHE A 49 -0.55 -6.70 -2.80
C PHE A 49 -0.72 -5.25 -2.35
N PHE A 50 -0.48 -4.99 -1.07
CA PHE A 50 -0.30 -3.63 -0.58
C PHE A 50 0.78 -3.51 0.48
N ASP A 51 1.27 -2.29 0.64
CA ASP A 51 2.30 -1.88 1.60
C ASP A 51 2.02 -0.44 2.06
N ILE A 52 2.45 -0.07 3.26
CA ILE A 52 2.23 1.26 3.83
C ILE A 52 3.59 1.90 4.15
N ASN A 53 3.79 3.14 3.69
CA ASN A 53 4.91 3.94 4.18
C ASN A 53 4.41 5.05 5.10
N ALA A 54 5.13 5.24 6.20
CA ALA A 54 4.97 6.40 7.06
C ALA A 54 5.35 7.68 6.30
N LEU A 55 4.59 8.73 6.50
CA LEU A 55 4.83 10.09 6.03
C LEU A 55 5.07 11.00 7.25
N PRO A 56 5.78 12.13 7.08
CA PRO A 56 5.66 13.22 8.03
C PRO A 56 4.19 13.58 8.24
N PRO A 57 3.75 13.95 9.46
CA PRO A 57 2.36 14.32 9.71
C PRO A 57 1.89 15.43 8.75
N GLN A 58 0.72 15.24 8.13
CA GLN A 58 0.16 16.15 7.15
C GLN A 58 -1.28 16.52 7.51
N THR A 59 -1.65 17.77 7.27
CA THR A 59 -3.05 18.19 7.36
C THR A 59 -3.73 17.90 6.03
N TYR A 60 -4.57 16.87 5.98
CA TYR A 60 -5.31 16.55 4.77
C TYR A 60 -6.75 17.06 4.86
N LYS A 61 -7.30 17.42 3.70
CA LYS A 61 -8.71 17.74 3.58
C LYS A 61 -9.46 16.42 3.61
N LEU A 62 -10.26 16.17 4.64
CA LEU A 62 -11.28 15.13 4.56
C LEU A 62 -12.07 15.37 3.27
N ARG A 63 -12.04 14.41 2.35
CA ARG A 63 -12.76 14.51 1.08
C ARG A 63 -14.25 14.65 1.42
N THR A 64 -14.77 15.86 1.26
CA THR A 64 -16.18 16.17 1.48
C THR A 64 -17.03 15.27 0.59
N GLY A 65 -18.01 14.58 1.19
CA GLY A 65 -18.96 13.71 0.46
C GLY A 65 -18.63 12.21 0.43
N LYS A 66 -17.45 11.77 0.88
CA LYS A 66 -17.16 10.34 1.07
C LYS A 66 -17.86 9.80 2.32
N LYS A 67 -18.30 8.54 2.25
CA LYS A 67 -18.94 7.85 3.38
C LYS A 67 -17.89 7.07 4.18
N PRO A 68 -18.09 6.86 5.49
CA PRO A 68 -17.31 5.86 6.22
C PRO A 68 -17.46 4.48 5.57
N PHE A 69 -16.38 3.71 5.54
CA PHE A 69 -16.44 2.35 5.00
C PHE A 69 -17.28 1.43 5.92
N PRO A 70 -18.33 0.76 5.40
CA PRO A 70 -19.30 0.05 6.25
C PRO A 70 -18.86 -1.34 6.70
N HIS A 71 -17.70 -1.83 6.26
CA HIS A 71 -17.25 -3.21 6.50
C HIS A 71 -15.99 -3.30 7.37
N GLY A 72 -15.73 -2.29 8.21
CA GLY A 72 -14.56 -2.26 9.10
C GLY A 72 -13.30 -1.74 8.39
N SER A 73 -12.23 -2.53 8.35
CA SER A 73 -10.99 -2.13 7.68
C SER A 73 -11.09 -2.29 6.16
N MET A 74 -10.87 -1.21 5.42
CA MET A 74 -10.79 -1.25 3.94
C MET A 74 -9.63 -2.11 3.45
N LEU A 75 -8.51 -2.16 4.18
CA LEU A 75 -7.35 -2.99 3.84
C LEU A 75 -7.62 -4.49 4.05
N VAL A 76 -8.36 -4.85 5.10
CA VAL A 76 -8.82 -6.23 5.27
C VAL A 76 -9.81 -6.60 4.18
N TYR A 77 -10.71 -5.68 3.79
CA TYR A 77 -11.64 -5.93 2.70
C TYR A 77 -10.94 -6.11 1.35
N LEU A 78 -9.92 -5.28 1.07
CA LEU A 78 -9.02 -5.44 -0.08
C LEU A 78 -8.49 -6.87 -0.15
N LEU A 79 -7.87 -7.34 0.93
CA LEU A 79 -7.30 -8.69 0.97
C LEU A 79 -8.36 -9.78 0.83
N GLN A 80 -9.51 -9.63 1.49
CA GLN A 80 -10.55 -10.66 1.48
C GLN A 80 -11.33 -10.74 0.17
N ARG A 81 -11.48 -9.65 -0.59
CA ARG A 81 -12.50 -9.57 -1.66
C ARG A 81 -12.06 -8.92 -2.95
N CYS A 82 -11.00 -8.13 -2.97
CA CYS A 82 -10.56 -7.48 -4.21
C CYS A 82 -9.65 -8.39 -5.02
N GLU A 83 -9.94 -8.50 -6.31
CA GLU A 83 -9.15 -9.26 -7.29
C GLU A 83 -8.14 -8.38 -8.04
N SER A 84 -8.27 -7.06 -7.94
CA SER A 84 -7.46 -6.10 -8.68
C SER A 84 -7.40 -4.74 -7.99
N VAL A 85 -6.38 -3.95 -8.32
CA VAL A 85 -6.22 -2.56 -7.88
C VAL A 85 -7.40 -1.68 -8.31
N PRO A 86 -7.92 -1.75 -9.55
CA PRO A 86 -9.11 -0.99 -9.94
C PRO A 86 -10.34 -1.23 -9.03
N GLN A 87 -10.57 -2.45 -8.56
CA GLN A 87 -11.67 -2.73 -7.62
C GLN A 87 -11.48 -2.00 -6.29
N PHE A 88 -10.25 -2.00 -5.75
CA PHE A 88 -9.95 -1.26 -4.53
C PHE A 88 -10.08 0.25 -4.71
N LEU A 89 -9.61 0.77 -5.85
CA LEU A 89 -9.72 2.20 -6.14
C LEU A 89 -11.17 2.65 -6.32
N ALA A 90 -12.08 1.76 -6.75
CA ALA A 90 -13.51 2.06 -6.72
C ALA A 90 -14.06 2.19 -5.29
N LEU A 91 -13.59 1.36 -4.34
CA LEU A 91 -13.91 1.53 -2.91
C LEU A 91 -13.34 2.85 -2.39
N TRP A 92 -12.10 3.17 -2.76
CA TRP A 92 -11.46 4.42 -2.35
C TRP A 92 -12.23 5.65 -2.84
N GLU A 93 -12.78 5.65 -4.04
CA GLU A 93 -13.59 6.79 -4.51
C GLU A 93 -14.92 6.95 -3.76
N ALA A 94 -15.53 5.84 -3.34
CA ALA A 94 -16.80 5.86 -2.62
C ALA A 94 -16.67 6.12 -1.11
N TYR A 95 -15.57 5.67 -0.51
CA TYR A 95 -15.39 5.61 0.93
C TYR A 95 -14.13 6.30 1.40
N TYR A 96 -14.19 6.84 2.62
CA TYR A 96 -13.04 7.39 3.32
C TYR A 96 -12.49 6.35 4.30
N MET A 97 -11.16 6.22 4.32
CA MET A 97 -10.43 5.44 5.32
C MET A 97 -9.85 6.39 6.38
N PRO A 98 -10.14 6.18 7.67
CA PRO A 98 -9.55 6.97 8.74
C PRO A 98 -8.03 6.82 8.80
N ASP A 99 -7.37 7.77 9.48
CA ASP A 99 -5.97 7.67 9.88
C ASP A 99 -4.96 7.64 8.72
N MET A 100 -5.25 8.39 7.67
CA MET A 100 -4.31 8.59 6.55
C MET A 100 -3.29 9.72 6.80
N GLY A 101 -3.40 10.46 7.90
CA GLY A 101 -2.70 11.75 8.08
C GLY A 101 -1.17 11.70 8.07
N ASP A 102 -0.59 10.53 8.25
CA ASP A 102 0.83 10.27 8.34
C ASP A 102 1.23 8.99 7.57
N VAL A 103 0.43 8.58 6.58
CA VAL A 103 0.72 7.38 5.78
C VAL A 103 0.34 7.55 4.31
N GLN A 104 0.95 6.73 3.46
CA GLN A 104 0.48 6.45 2.11
C GLN A 104 0.45 4.94 1.86
N ILE A 105 -0.47 4.51 1.01
CA ILE A 105 -0.68 3.09 0.68
C ILE A 105 -0.23 2.83 -0.74
N HIS A 106 0.62 1.82 -0.92
CA HIS A 106 0.96 1.25 -2.22
C HIS A 106 0.07 0.07 -2.49
N VAL A 107 -0.50 0.00 -3.68
CA VAL A 107 -1.24 -1.17 -4.13
C VAL A 107 -0.74 -1.62 -5.50
N ALA A 108 -0.63 -2.92 -5.67
CA ALA A 108 -0.25 -3.56 -6.92
C ALA A 108 -1.12 -4.79 -7.15
N ASP A 109 -1.34 -5.16 -8.41
CA ASP A 109 -1.95 -6.44 -8.77
C ASP A 109 -1.14 -7.20 -9.83
N LYS A 110 -1.47 -8.48 -10.00
CA LYS A 110 -0.85 -9.36 -11.01
C LYS A 110 -1.06 -8.91 -12.46
N GLN A 111 -1.97 -7.98 -12.74
CA GLN A 111 -2.14 -7.40 -14.07
C GLN A 111 -1.20 -6.21 -14.31
N GLY A 112 -0.37 -5.85 -13.32
CA GLY A 112 0.57 -4.75 -13.41
C GLY A 112 -0.07 -3.38 -13.15
N ASN A 113 -1.29 -3.32 -12.60
CA ASN A 113 -1.85 -2.04 -12.17
C ASN A 113 -1.17 -1.63 -10.86
N LEU A 114 -0.65 -0.41 -10.81
CA LEU A 114 0.03 0.15 -9.66
C LEU A 114 -0.67 1.43 -9.23
N ALA A 115 -0.83 1.64 -7.93
CA ALA A 115 -1.23 2.93 -7.40
C ALA A 115 -0.56 3.25 -6.07
N VAL A 116 -0.29 4.53 -5.85
CA VAL A 116 0.01 5.10 -4.54
C VAL A 116 -1.15 5.98 -4.15
N ILE A 117 -1.67 5.76 -2.95
CA ILE A 117 -2.78 6.50 -2.39
C ILE A 117 -2.25 7.29 -1.21
N ALA A 118 -2.20 8.60 -1.38
CA ALA A 118 -2.00 9.56 -0.30
C ALA A 118 -3.38 10.08 0.16
N PRO A 119 -3.46 10.83 1.28
CA PRO A 119 -4.75 11.20 1.89
C PRO A 119 -5.74 11.90 0.94
N ASP A 120 -5.24 12.75 0.04
CA ASP A 120 -6.04 13.60 -0.84
C ASP A 120 -5.84 13.31 -2.34
N THR A 121 -4.88 12.45 -2.66
CA THR A 121 -4.35 12.29 -4.02
C THR A 121 -3.99 10.84 -4.30
N ILE A 122 -4.01 10.48 -5.59
CA ILE A 122 -3.67 9.14 -6.06
C ILE A 122 -2.78 9.28 -7.28
N VAL A 123 -1.64 8.58 -7.27
CA VAL A 123 -0.81 8.38 -8.45
C VAL A 123 -1.02 6.95 -8.95
N ARG A 124 -1.13 6.78 -10.27
CA ARG A 124 -1.35 5.47 -10.92
C ARG A 124 -0.28 5.24 -11.97
N ALA A 125 0.11 3.98 -12.15
CA ALA A 125 1.04 3.57 -13.21
C ALA A 125 0.80 2.12 -13.63
N THR A 126 1.41 1.71 -14.74
CA THR A 126 1.31 0.34 -15.28
C THR A 126 2.66 -0.32 -15.59
N LYS A 127 3.77 0.37 -15.31
CA LYS A 127 5.13 -0.13 -15.58
C LYS A 127 6.02 -0.06 -14.34
N ARG A 128 6.08 1.12 -13.73
CA ARG A 128 6.87 1.41 -12.54
C ARG A 128 6.12 2.42 -11.70
N LEU A 129 6.15 2.21 -10.40
CA LEU A 129 5.74 3.20 -9.41
C LEU A 129 6.62 3.03 -8.18
N THR A 130 7.36 4.07 -7.84
CA THR A 130 8.26 4.09 -6.70
C THR A 130 7.71 5.04 -5.66
N SER A 131 7.95 4.70 -4.41
CA SER A 131 7.55 5.48 -3.25
C SER A 131 8.52 5.23 -2.10
N THR A 132 8.59 6.21 -1.22
CA THR A 132 9.31 6.13 0.05
C THR A 132 8.54 6.98 1.08
N ASN A 133 9.17 7.38 2.19
CA ASN A 133 8.54 8.14 3.28
C ASN A 133 8.34 9.64 2.97
N PHE A 134 7.88 9.98 1.77
CA PHE A 134 7.37 11.31 1.42
C PHE A 134 6.15 11.15 0.50
N ASN A 135 5.26 12.15 0.52
CA ASN A 135 4.07 12.15 -0.32
C ASN A 135 4.47 12.24 -1.81
N VAL A 136 4.49 11.10 -2.50
CA VAL A 136 4.85 11.03 -3.93
C VAL A 136 3.89 11.83 -4.79
N CYS A 137 2.64 12.00 -4.35
CA CYS A 137 1.61 12.71 -5.09
C CYS A 137 1.83 14.24 -5.11
N GLU A 138 2.57 14.79 -4.15
CA GLU A 138 2.89 16.22 -4.05
C GLU A 138 4.30 16.58 -4.54
N SER A 139 5.09 15.57 -4.93
CA SER A 139 6.52 15.74 -5.16
C SER A 139 6.83 16.48 -6.46
N SER A 140 6.98 17.80 -6.35
CA SER A 140 7.84 18.55 -7.27
C SER A 140 9.31 18.15 -7.02
N PRO A 141 10.22 18.29 -8.00
CA PRO A 141 11.59 17.75 -7.92
C PRO A 141 12.42 18.16 -6.68
N GLY A 142 12.03 19.21 -5.94
CA GLY A 142 12.66 19.66 -4.70
C GLY A 142 12.00 19.20 -3.39
N LYS A 143 10.88 18.46 -3.44
CA LYS A 143 10.15 17.95 -2.25
C LYS A 143 10.40 16.48 -1.95
N ALA A 144 11.13 15.77 -2.82
CA ALA A 144 11.51 14.38 -2.62
C ALA A 144 12.64 14.29 -1.57
N ASN A 145 12.26 14.33 -0.29
CA ASN A 145 13.19 14.43 0.84
C ASN A 145 13.82 13.09 1.28
N CYS A 146 13.70 12.02 0.48
CA CYS A 146 14.25 10.71 0.81
C CYS A 146 15.37 10.31 -0.15
N TRP A 147 16.56 10.05 0.40
CA TRP A 147 17.74 9.62 -0.38
C TRP A 147 17.57 8.26 -1.06
N ARG A 148 16.69 7.37 -0.54
CA ARG A 148 16.40 6.05 -1.14
C ARG A 148 15.67 6.18 -2.47
N TYR A 149 14.82 7.19 -2.63
CA TYR A 149 13.97 7.34 -3.81
C TYR A 149 14.76 7.47 -5.13
N PRO A 150 15.73 8.40 -5.28
CA PRO A 150 16.49 8.49 -6.52
C PRO A 150 17.34 7.23 -6.80
N ILE A 151 17.77 6.51 -5.76
CA ILE A 151 18.48 5.23 -5.91
C ILE A 151 17.55 4.16 -6.46
N ALA A 152 16.37 3.98 -5.84
CA ALA A 152 15.36 3.03 -6.29
C ALA A 152 14.91 3.33 -7.72
N GLU A 153 14.65 4.59 -8.05
CA GLU A 153 14.31 5.01 -9.42
C GLU A 153 15.42 4.66 -10.42
N LYS A 154 16.69 4.86 -10.06
CA LYS A 154 17.84 4.51 -10.91
C LYS A 154 17.94 3.00 -11.15
N VAL A 155 17.89 2.20 -10.08
CA VAL A 155 17.99 0.73 -10.16
C VAL A 155 16.83 0.16 -10.98
N LEU A 156 15.61 0.63 -10.74
CA LEU A 156 14.43 0.20 -11.50
C LEU A 156 14.48 0.67 -12.96
N ALA A 157 15.06 1.84 -13.25
CA ALA A 157 15.25 2.30 -14.64
C ALA A 157 16.26 1.44 -15.40
N ALA A 158 17.27 0.91 -14.72
CA ALA A 158 18.30 0.06 -15.31
C ALA A 158 17.82 -1.39 -15.54
N GLY A 159 16.65 -1.78 -15.01
CA GLY A 159 16.15 -3.15 -15.10
C GLY A 159 16.94 -4.14 -14.25
N GLU A 160 17.74 -3.66 -13.31
CA GLU A 160 18.61 -4.49 -12.46
C GLU A 160 17.79 -5.35 -11.49
N VAL A 161 16.59 -4.91 -11.12
CA VAL A 161 15.65 -5.68 -10.29
C VAL A 161 14.55 -6.26 -11.18
N SER A 162 14.63 -7.57 -11.42
CA SER A 162 13.61 -8.36 -12.12
C SER A 162 13.42 -9.69 -11.40
N GLN A 163 12.32 -10.39 -11.66
CA GLN A 163 12.13 -11.76 -11.16
C GLN A 163 13.22 -12.71 -11.68
N GLU A 164 13.81 -12.43 -12.83
CA GLU A 164 14.90 -13.22 -13.43
C GLU A 164 16.25 -12.97 -12.73
N ASN A 165 16.38 -11.85 -12.00
CA ASN A 165 17.61 -11.41 -11.34
C ASN A 165 17.53 -11.50 -9.80
N LEU A 166 16.50 -12.15 -9.24
CA LEU A 166 16.32 -12.44 -7.80
C LEU A 166 16.52 -13.94 -7.52
#